data_AF-A0A7J8BCD8-F1
#
_entry.id   AF-A0A7J8BCD8-F1
#
_cell.length_a   1.000
_cell.length_b   1.000
_cell.length_c   1.000
_cell.angle_alpha   90.00
_cell.angle_beta   90.00
_cell.angle_gamma   90.00
#
_symmetry.space_group_name_H-M   'P 1'
#
loop_
_entity.id
_entity.type
_entity.pdbx_description
1 polymer ?
#
loop_
_entity_poly.entity_id
_entity_poly.type
_entity_poly.pdbx_seq_one_letter_code
_entity_poly.pdbx_strand_id
1 'polypeptide(L)'
;MAWHYLWILLLCLQTCRLGKPKITQSFMTSVNSTCNVTLTCSVEKEEKNVIYSWSTLREEGSVLQIFQTPDNQELTYTCTAWNPVSNNSDSISAQQLCADIALGLQTYHTGLLSGLAVVSLFTIILPSVLLFLLCKREQDAVSKKTIYTYGMA
;
A
#
# COMPACT_ATOMS: atom_id res chain seq x y z
N MET A 1 13.73 -54.39 17.69
CA MET A 1 12.79 -53.72 16.75
C MET A 1 12.03 -52.56 17.41
N ALA A 2 11.40 -52.75 18.58
CA ALA A 2 10.66 -51.67 19.28
C ALA A 2 11.49 -50.42 19.66
N TRP A 3 12.75 -50.60 20.04
CA TRP A 3 13.67 -49.50 20.36
C TRP A 3 13.93 -48.57 19.16
N HIS A 4 13.94 -49.11 17.95
CA HIS A 4 14.14 -48.33 16.73
C HIS A 4 12.93 -47.42 16.45
N TYR A 5 11.71 -47.93 16.65
CA TYR A 5 10.49 -47.14 16.53
C TYR A 5 10.39 -46.04 17.59
N LEU A 6 10.78 -46.36 18.83
CA LEU A 6 10.80 -45.38 19.92
C LEU A 6 11.78 -44.23 19.60
N TRP A 7 12.97 -44.54 19.09
CA TRP A 7 13.94 -43.53 18.66
C TRP A 7 13.44 -42.68 17.48
N ILE A 8 12.78 -43.29 16.49
CA ILE A 8 12.20 -42.55 15.35
C ILE A 8 11.08 -41.60 15.83
N LEU A 9 10.21 -42.04 16.74
CA LEU A 9 9.16 -41.21 17.35
C LEU A 9 9.75 -40.03 18.12
N LEU A 10 10.78 -40.26 18.94
CA LEU A 10 11.48 -39.21 19.70
C LEU A 10 12.18 -38.20 18.77
N LEU A 11 12.82 -38.68 17.70
CA LEU A 11 13.41 -37.81 16.69
C LEU A 11 12.36 -36.95 15.99
N CYS A 12 11.20 -37.52 15.63
CA CYS A 12 10.14 -36.78 14.97
C CYS A 12 9.44 -35.79 15.91
N LEU A 13 9.25 -36.12 17.19
CA LEU A 13 8.75 -35.15 18.18
C LEU A 13 9.62 -33.87 18.22
N GLN A 14 10.93 -34.00 17.97
CA GLN A 14 11.85 -32.87 17.95
C GLN A 14 11.88 -32.12 16.60
N THR A 15 11.74 -32.83 15.47
CA THR A 15 11.95 -32.26 14.12
C THR A 15 10.66 -32.01 13.32
N CYS A 16 9.55 -32.62 13.70
CA CYS A 16 8.24 -32.54 13.03
C CYS A 16 7.36 -31.41 13.62
N ARG A 17 7.95 -30.49 14.40
CA ARG A 17 7.25 -29.34 14.97
C ARG A 17 7.15 -28.22 13.94
N LEU A 18 5.94 -27.70 13.73
CA LEU A 18 5.67 -26.68 12.74
C LEU A 18 6.33 -25.34 13.10
N GLY A 19 6.97 -24.75 12.08
CA GLY A 19 7.35 -23.35 12.10
C GLY A 19 6.12 -22.43 12.14
N LYS A 20 6.35 -21.13 12.35
CA LYS A 20 5.27 -20.15 12.31
C LYS A 20 4.74 -20.07 10.87
N PRO A 21 3.43 -20.25 10.63
CA PRO A 21 2.89 -20.05 9.29
C PRO A 21 3.05 -18.60 8.87
N LYS A 22 3.10 -18.36 7.56
CA LYS A 22 3.21 -17.05 6.95
C LYS A 22 1.94 -16.77 6.17
N ILE A 23 1.33 -15.61 6.45
CA ILE A 23 0.21 -15.11 5.68
C ILE A 23 0.74 -14.23 4.54
N THR A 24 0.29 -14.52 3.33
CA THR A 24 0.64 -13.79 2.10
C THR A 24 -0.61 -13.31 1.38
N GLN A 25 -0.47 -12.19 0.67
CA GLN A 25 -1.55 -11.54 -0.06
C GLN A 25 -1.28 -11.75 -1.55
N SER A 26 -2.22 -12.33 -2.29
CA SER A 26 -2.01 -12.67 -3.71
C SER A 26 -2.81 -11.82 -4.68
N PHE A 27 -4.00 -11.36 -4.29
CA PHE A 27 -4.90 -10.58 -5.14
C PHE A 27 -5.66 -9.55 -4.33
N MET A 28 -5.71 -8.31 -4.81
CA MET A 28 -6.43 -7.20 -4.18
C MET A 28 -7.20 -6.42 -5.25
N THR A 29 -8.51 -6.29 -5.07
CA THR A 29 -9.35 -5.41 -5.89
C THR A 29 -10.16 -4.49 -5.00
N SER A 30 -10.27 -3.23 -5.38
CA SER A 30 -11.04 -2.23 -4.64
C SER A 30 -12.17 -1.71 -5.51
N VAL A 31 -13.39 -1.79 -4.99
CA VAL A 31 -14.58 -1.21 -5.60
C VAL A 31 -15.39 -0.52 -4.50
N ASN A 32 -15.70 0.77 -4.67
CA ASN A 32 -16.56 1.52 -3.76
C ASN A 32 -16.14 1.47 -2.28
N SER A 33 -14.84 1.61 -1.99
CA SER A 33 -14.27 1.51 -0.63
C SER A 33 -14.35 0.13 0.02
N THR A 34 -14.75 -0.90 -0.75
CA THR A 34 -14.66 -2.30 -0.37
C THR A 34 -13.44 -2.93 -1.03
N CYS A 35 -12.59 -3.55 -0.24
CA CYS A 35 -11.36 -4.21 -0.63
C CYS A 35 -11.58 -5.73 -0.60
N ASN A 36 -11.57 -6.37 -1.77
CA ASN A 36 -11.58 -7.83 -1.88
C ASN A 36 -10.13 -8.31 -1.96
N VAL A 37 -9.70 -9.07 -0.95
CA VAL A 37 -8.34 -9.61 -0.86
C VAL A 37 -8.35 -11.11 -0.63
N THR A 38 -7.47 -11.81 -1.34
CA THR A 38 -7.21 -13.24 -1.15
C THR A 38 -5.97 -13.43 -0.29
N LEU A 39 -6.15 -14.06 0.86
CA LEU A 39 -5.09 -14.45 1.78
C LEU A 39 -4.68 -15.90 1.51
N THR A 40 -3.39 -16.17 1.59
CA THR A 40 -2.83 -17.53 1.51
C THR A 40 -1.91 -17.76 2.69
N CYS A 41 -2.18 -18.83 3.42
CA CYS A 41 -1.41 -19.26 4.58
C CYS A 41 -0.53 -20.46 4.19
N SER A 42 0.77 -20.35 4.46
CA SER A 42 1.72 -21.42 4.16
C SER A 42 2.77 -21.54 5.26
N VAL A 43 3.30 -22.75 5.45
CA VAL A 43 4.48 -22.99 6.30
C VAL A 43 5.72 -23.05 5.42
N GLU A 44 6.86 -22.59 5.93
CA GLU A 44 8.11 -22.42 5.16
C GLU A 44 8.63 -23.74 4.56
N LYS A 45 8.42 -24.86 5.26
CA LYS A 45 8.72 -26.19 4.75
C LYS A 45 7.43 -26.80 4.21
N GLU A 46 7.44 -27.23 2.95
CA GLU A 46 6.37 -28.06 2.39
C GLU A 46 6.31 -29.39 3.16
N GLU A 47 5.52 -29.40 4.22
CA GLU A 47 5.22 -30.59 4.98
C GLU A 47 3.97 -31.26 4.42
N LYS A 48 4.10 -32.53 4.06
CA LYS A 48 2.96 -33.38 3.73
C LYS A 48 2.17 -33.58 5.02
N ASN A 49 0.84 -33.39 4.98
CA ASN A 49 -0.12 -33.51 6.10
C ASN A 49 -0.30 -32.26 7.00
N VAL A 50 -0.05 -31.06 6.50
CA VAL A 50 -0.47 -29.83 7.18
C VAL A 50 -1.90 -29.47 6.77
N ILE A 51 -2.75 -29.22 7.75
CA ILE A 51 -4.11 -28.75 7.58
C ILE A 51 -4.19 -27.31 8.11
N TYR A 52 -5.00 -26.49 7.45
CA TYR A 52 -5.14 -25.07 7.73
C TYR A 52 -6.59 -24.71 8.07
N SER A 53 -6.80 -23.74 8.96
CA SER A 53 -8.08 -23.05 9.12
C SER A 53 -7.91 -21.60 9.52
N TRP A 54 -9.00 -20.87 9.34
CA TRP A 54 -9.15 -19.47 9.71
C TRP A 54 -10.17 -19.33 10.85
N SER A 55 -9.76 -18.72 11.97
CA SER A 55 -10.59 -18.66 13.18
C SER A 55 -11.80 -17.73 13.07
N THR A 56 -11.70 -16.67 12.26
CA THR A 56 -12.76 -15.64 12.13
C THR A 56 -14.00 -16.14 11.41
N LEU A 57 -13.82 -17.06 10.47
CA LEU A 57 -14.88 -17.54 9.57
C LEU A 57 -15.16 -19.04 9.73
N ARG A 58 -14.41 -19.73 10.61
CA ARG A 58 -14.39 -21.21 10.70
C ARG A 58 -14.27 -21.84 9.31
N GLU A 59 -13.43 -21.24 8.49
CA GLU A 59 -13.20 -21.69 7.12
C GLU A 59 -11.96 -22.58 7.10
N GLU A 60 -12.11 -23.75 6.50
CA GLU A 60 -11.04 -24.72 6.35
C GLU A 60 -10.28 -24.48 5.04
N GLY A 61 -8.96 -24.66 5.08
CA GLY A 61 -8.10 -24.50 3.93
C GLY A 61 -7.04 -23.41 4.10
N SER A 62 -6.06 -23.43 3.21
CA SER A 62 -4.92 -22.50 3.22
C SER A 62 -5.26 -21.14 2.60
N VAL A 63 -6.35 -21.05 1.84
CA VAL A 63 -6.75 -19.85 1.11
C VAL A 63 -8.04 -19.30 1.71
N LEU A 64 -8.08 -17.99 1.94
CA LEU A 64 -9.25 -17.27 2.43
C LEU A 64 -9.53 -16.06 1.55
N GLN A 65 -10.76 -15.92 1.08
CA GLN A 65 -11.22 -14.71 0.38
C GLN A 65 -12.02 -13.85 1.35
N ILE A 66 -11.66 -12.56 1.44
CA ILE A 66 -12.33 -11.64 2.35
C ILE A 66 -12.79 -10.38 1.62
N PHE A 67 -13.94 -9.88 2.03
CA PHE A 67 -14.50 -8.60 1.60
C PHE A 67 -14.41 -7.61 2.77
N GLN A 68 -13.44 -6.73 2.67
CA GLN A 68 -13.15 -5.74 3.68
C GLN A 68 -13.88 -4.43 3.36
N THR A 69 -14.77 -4.01 4.23
CA THR A 69 -15.47 -2.72 4.21
C THR A 69 -14.83 -1.74 5.23
N PRO A 70 -15.23 -0.46 5.24
CA PRO A 70 -14.78 0.46 6.27
C PRO A 70 -15.20 0.06 7.69
N ASP A 71 -16.33 -0.64 7.84
CA ASP A 71 -16.91 -1.03 9.14
C ASP A 71 -16.18 -2.18 9.82
N ASN A 72 -15.43 -3.01 9.08
CA ASN A 72 -14.78 -4.20 9.61
C ASN A 72 -13.25 -4.05 9.76
N GLN A 73 -12.74 -2.81 9.81
CA GLN A 73 -11.30 -2.50 9.90
C GLN A 73 -10.59 -3.03 11.16
N GLU A 74 -11.36 -3.30 12.24
CA GLU A 74 -10.83 -3.84 13.49
C GLU A 74 -10.69 -5.38 13.49
N LEU A 75 -11.12 -6.06 12.43
CA LEU A 75 -11.00 -7.51 12.34
C LEU A 75 -9.54 -7.97 12.27
N THR A 76 -9.25 -9.10 12.90
CA THR A 76 -7.96 -9.77 12.83
C THR A 76 -8.14 -11.19 12.31
N TYR A 77 -7.54 -11.48 11.16
CA TYR A 77 -7.58 -12.80 10.54
C TYR A 77 -6.45 -13.64 11.10
N THR A 78 -6.78 -14.79 11.70
CA THR A 78 -5.78 -15.71 12.23
C THR A 78 -5.84 -17.03 11.48
N CYS A 79 -4.72 -17.39 10.86
CA CYS A 79 -4.52 -18.71 10.28
C CYS A 79 -3.88 -19.62 11.32
N THR A 80 -4.43 -20.82 11.48
CA THR A 80 -3.80 -21.89 12.25
C THR A 80 -3.41 -23.01 11.30
N ALA A 81 -2.15 -23.44 11.36
CA ALA A 81 -1.65 -24.63 10.68
C ALA A 81 -1.41 -25.73 11.72
N TRP A 82 -1.87 -26.95 11.45
CA TRP A 82 -1.63 -28.09 12.33
C TRP A 82 -1.21 -29.33 11.57
N ASN A 83 -0.34 -30.10 12.21
CA ASN A 83 0.03 -31.45 11.83
C ASN A 83 -0.22 -32.38 13.04
N PRO A 84 -0.08 -33.71 12.92
CA PRO A 84 -0.34 -34.65 14.02
C PRO A 84 0.53 -34.43 15.28
N VAL A 85 1.60 -33.64 15.18
CA VAL A 85 2.60 -33.43 16.24
C VAL A 85 2.43 -32.07 16.92
N SER A 86 1.97 -31.05 16.20
CA SER A 86 1.98 -29.66 16.66
C SER A 86 0.98 -28.79 15.91
N ASN A 87 0.68 -27.63 16.49
CA ASN A 87 -0.02 -26.54 15.82
C ASN A 87 0.76 -25.25 15.99
N ASN A 88 0.58 -24.33 15.04
CA ASN A 88 1.12 -22.99 15.12
C ASN A 88 0.22 -22.02 14.34
N SER A 89 0.24 -20.75 14.70
CA SER A 89 -0.66 -19.76 14.13
C SER A 89 0.04 -18.45 13.81
N ASP A 90 -0.56 -17.70 12.90
CA ASP A 90 -0.18 -16.34 12.57
C ASP A 90 -1.44 -15.49 12.35
N SER A 91 -1.29 -14.19 12.58
CA SER A 91 -2.40 -13.25 12.60
C SER A 91 -2.06 -12.00 11.81
N ILE A 92 -3.04 -11.48 11.08
CA ILE A 92 -2.93 -10.23 10.33
C ILE A 92 -4.16 -9.36 10.55
N SER A 93 -3.96 -8.07 10.77
CA SER A 93 -5.07 -7.12 10.94
C SER A 93 -5.63 -6.69 9.59
N ALA A 94 -6.95 -6.49 9.54
CA ALA A 94 -7.65 -5.96 8.38
C ALA A 94 -7.12 -4.58 7.95
N GLN A 95 -6.77 -3.72 8.91
CA GLN A 95 -6.18 -2.41 8.65
C GLN A 95 -4.89 -2.53 7.81
N GLN A 96 -4.01 -3.48 8.12
CA GLN A 96 -2.77 -3.69 7.38
C GLN A 96 -2.99 -4.23 5.96
N LEU A 97 -4.10 -4.92 5.71
CA LEU A 97 -4.40 -5.52 4.41
C LEU A 97 -4.85 -4.48 3.38
N CYS A 98 -5.60 -3.44 3.79
CA CYS A 98 -6.19 -2.47 2.87
C CYS A 98 -5.77 -1.01 3.06
N ALA A 99 -4.81 -0.72 3.95
CA ALA A 99 -4.31 0.64 4.21
C ALA A 99 -3.59 1.30 3.01
N ASP A 100 -2.95 0.53 2.13
CA ASP A 100 -2.16 1.09 1.00
C ASP A 100 -3.02 1.78 -0.07
N ILE A 101 -4.32 1.51 -0.13
CA ILE A 101 -5.21 2.11 -1.14
C ILE A 101 -5.66 3.53 -0.74
N ALA A 102 -5.90 3.79 0.55
CA ALA A 102 -6.34 5.10 1.02
C ALA A 102 -5.22 6.14 0.87
N LEU A 103 -3.98 5.75 1.17
CA LEU A 103 -2.83 6.65 1.06
C LEU A 103 -2.45 6.93 -0.39
N GLY A 104 -2.56 5.97 -1.31
CA GLY A 104 -2.27 6.17 -2.73
C GLY A 104 -3.18 7.19 -3.41
N LEU A 105 -4.50 7.09 -3.18
CA LEU A 105 -5.48 8.00 -3.80
C LEU A 105 -5.42 9.42 -3.20
N GLN A 106 -5.25 9.52 -1.88
CA GLN A 106 -5.21 10.80 -1.18
C GLN A 106 -3.91 11.57 -1.49
N THR A 107 -2.78 10.86 -1.64
CA THR A 107 -1.50 11.45 -2.02
C THR A 107 -1.49 11.87 -3.49
N TYR A 108 -2.11 11.09 -4.38
CA TYR A 108 -2.27 11.46 -5.79
C TYR A 108 -3.15 12.70 -5.97
N HIS A 109 -4.30 12.76 -5.31
CA HIS A 109 -5.22 13.90 -5.40
C HIS A 109 -4.59 15.18 -4.83
N THR A 110 -3.93 15.07 -3.67
CA THR A 110 -3.22 16.19 -3.04
C THR A 110 -2.02 16.65 -3.89
N GLY A 111 -1.25 15.70 -4.42
CA GLY A 111 -0.12 15.97 -5.32
C GLY A 111 -0.55 16.65 -6.62
N LEU A 112 -1.61 16.15 -7.26
CA LEU A 112 -2.16 16.72 -8.49
C LEU A 112 -2.69 18.15 -8.28
N LEU A 113 -3.45 18.38 -7.19
CA LEU A 113 -3.93 19.72 -6.82
C LEU A 113 -2.77 20.69 -6.54
N SER A 114 -1.75 20.23 -5.82
CA SER A 114 -0.57 21.06 -5.53
C SER A 114 0.21 21.41 -6.79
N GLY A 115 0.38 20.45 -7.71
CA GLY A 115 1.05 20.67 -9.00
C GLY A 115 0.29 21.67 -9.88
N LEU A 116 -1.04 21.53 -9.98
CA LEU A 116 -1.89 22.47 -10.71
C LEU A 116 -1.78 23.89 -10.15
N ALA A 117 -1.81 24.07 -8.83
CA ALA A 117 -1.67 25.37 -8.20
C ALA A 117 -0.32 26.03 -8.52
N VAL A 118 0.77 25.27 -8.46
CA VAL A 118 2.12 25.75 -8.78
C VAL A 118 2.23 26.16 -10.26
N VAL A 119 1.73 25.33 -11.17
CA VAL A 119 1.74 25.64 -12.61
C VAL A 119 0.94 26.90 -12.91
N SER A 120 -0.26 27.06 -12.32
CA SER A 120 -1.08 28.26 -12.49
C SER A 120 -0.41 29.53 -11.98
N LEU A 121 0.35 29.45 -10.88
CA LEU A 121 1.10 30.61 -10.38
C LEU A 121 2.20 31.02 -11.37
N PHE A 122 2.94 30.07 -11.91
CA PHE A 122 3.97 30.37 -12.91
C PHE A 122 3.38 30.96 -14.18
N THR A 123 2.27 30.44 -14.69
CA THR A 123 1.61 30.96 -15.89
C THR A 123 0.98 32.34 -15.71
N ILE A 124 0.71 32.79 -14.48
CA ILE A 124 0.22 34.16 -14.21
C ILE A 124 1.39 35.11 -13.97
N ILE A 125 2.40 34.69 -13.20
CA ILE A 125 3.53 35.53 -12.82
C ILE A 125 4.44 35.83 -14.03
N LEU A 126 4.76 34.83 -14.86
CA LEU A 126 5.64 35.02 -16.01
C LEU A 126 5.11 36.05 -17.02
N PRO A 127 3.84 35.99 -17.48
CA PRO A 127 3.27 37.01 -18.36
C PRO A 127 3.13 38.36 -17.68
N SER A 128 2.76 38.40 -16.39
CA SER A 128 2.63 39.67 -15.66
C SER A 128 3.96 40.40 -15.54
N VAL A 129 5.04 39.67 -15.24
CA VAL A 129 6.40 40.22 -15.20
C VAL A 129 6.86 40.61 -16.61
N LEU A 130 6.61 39.78 -17.62
CA LEU A 130 6.95 40.11 -19.00
C LEU A 130 6.23 41.38 -19.48
N LEU A 131 4.92 41.48 -19.23
CA LEU A 131 4.12 42.67 -19.52
C LEU A 131 4.66 43.88 -18.76
N PHE A 132 4.96 43.76 -17.48
CA PHE A 132 5.55 44.84 -16.68
C PHE A 132 6.90 45.32 -17.25
N LEU A 133 7.77 44.39 -17.66
CA LEU A 133 9.06 44.70 -18.26
C LEU A 133 8.91 45.33 -19.66
N LEU A 134 7.95 44.88 -20.46
CA LEU A 134 7.64 45.46 -21.76
C LEU A 134 7.04 46.87 -21.60
N CYS A 135 6.10 47.06 -20.67
CA CYS A 135 5.54 48.37 -20.33
C CYS A 135 6.63 49.33 -19.84
N LYS A 136 7.55 48.85 -19.00
CA LYS A 136 8.69 49.66 -18.54
C LYS A 136 9.64 50.01 -19.69
N ARG A 137 9.93 49.06 -20.58
CA ARG A 137 10.76 49.29 -21.78
C ARG A 137 10.12 50.30 -22.74
N GLU A 138 8.81 50.25 -22.92
CA GLU A 138 8.03 51.22 -23.69
C GLU A 138 8.09 52.61 -23.04
N GLN A 139 7.87 52.71 -21.72
CA GLN A 139 7.99 53.97 -20.98
C GLN A 139 9.41 54.57 -21.06
N ASP A 140 10.46 53.75 -20.95
CA ASP A 140 11.85 54.17 -21.09
C ASP A 140 12.18 54.61 -22.53
N ALA A 141 11.57 53.98 -23.54
CA ALA A 141 11.75 54.33 -24.94
C ALA A 141 11.01 55.63 -25.31
N VAL A 142 9.80 55.83 -24.80
CA VAL A 142 9.01 57.06 -24.96
C VAL A 142 9.70 58.22 -24.25
N SER A 143 10.15 58.04 -23.01
CA SER A 143 10.89 59.08 -22.25
C SER A 143 12.16 59.53 -22.97
N LYS A 144 12.95 58.59 -23.50
CA LYS A 144 14.15 58.91 -24.30
C LYS A 144 13.77 59.67 -25.57
N LYS A 145 12.76 59.22 -26.32
CA LYS A 145 12.30 59.87 -27.55
C LYS A 145 11.83 61.32 -27.29
N THR A 146 11.11 61.54 -26.21
CA THR A 146 10.69 62.88 -25.73
C THR A 146 11.93 63.76 -25.49
N ILE A 147 12.91 63.32 -24.70
CA ILE A 147 14.13 64.11 -24.40
C ILE A 147 14.92 64.50 -25.67
N TYR A 148 15.10 63.58 -26.62
CA TYR A 148 15.77 63.90 -27.90
C TYR A 148 14.95 64.86 -28.77
N THR A 149 13.62 64.86 -28.68
CA THR A 149 12.75 65.74 -29.48
C THR A 149 12.70 67.17 -28.92
N TYR A 150 12.79 67.35 -27.59
CA TYR A 150 12.81 68.68 -26.95
C TYR A 150 14.22 69.28 -26.79
N GLY A 151 15.27 68.46 -26.90
CA GLY A 151 16.67 68.91 -26.86
C GLY A 151 17.28 69.28 -28.22
N MET A 152 16.52 69.15 -29.32
CA MET A 152 16.95 69.45 -30.70
C MET A 152 16.13 70.60 -31.33
N ALA A 153 15.41 71.38 -30.51
CA ALA A 153 14.69 72.60 -30.92
C ALA A 153 15.46 73.85 -30.48
#